data_AF-A0A1M3C9N6-F1
#
_entry.id   AF-A0A1M3C9N6-F1
#
_cell.length_a   1.000
_cell.length_b   1.000
_cell.length_c   1.000
_cell.angle_alpha   90.00
_cell.angle_beta   90.00
_cell.angle_gamma   90.00
#
_symmetry.space_group_name_H-M   'P 1'
#
loop_
_entity.id
_entity.type
_entity.pdbx_description
1 polymer ?
#
loop_
_entity_poly.entity_id
_entity_poly.type
_entity_poly.pdbx_seq_one_letter_code
_entity_poly.pdbx_strand_id
1 'polypeptide(L)'
;MQRLRLKADGRIVEIRDGREFPLAPSISVATASSASAPLVAGSAVAGIPPDAEPEVRSLRRRAGLTQVEFAARLGVPVETIRNWEQGKRMPRGPARALLAVIAHAPETVFAALDGRPGG
;
A
#
# COMPACT_ATOMS: atom_id res chain seq x y z
N MET A 1 -0.03 16.20 30.81
CA MET A 1 -1.03 15.17 30.44
C MET A 1 -1.04 15.03 28.93
N GLN A 2 -0.75 13.85 28.40
CA GLN A 2 -0.64 13.57 26.97
C GLN A 2 -2.02 13.35 26.36
N ARG A 3 -2.35 14.01 25.25
CA ARG A 3 -3.64 13.83 24.55
C ARG A 3 -3.41 13.62 23.06
N LEU A 4 -4.02 12.58 22.51
CA LEU A 4 -4.00 12.27 21.08
C LEU A 4 -5.22 12.92 20.41
N ARG A 5 -5.07 13.44 19.19
CA ARG A 5 -6.16 14.04 18.42
C ARG A 5 -6.18 13.49 17.00
N LEU A 6 -7.34 13.01 16.58
CA LEU A 6 -7.60 12.60 15.19
C LEU A 6 -8.02 13.82 14.38
N LYS A 7 -7.32 14.08 13.27
CA LYS A 7 -7.66 15.16 12.33
C LYS A 7 -8.65 14.65 11.26
N ALA A 8 -9.32 15.60 10.60
CA ALA A 8 -10.34 15.34 9.58
C ALA A 8 -9.80 14.61 8.33
N ASP A 9 -8.48 14.60 8.15
CA ASP A 9 -7.76 13.88 7.09
C ASP A 9 -7.28 12.47 7.52
N GLY A 10 -7.71 12.00 8.70
CA GLY A 10 -7.41 10.67 9.22
C GLY A 10 -6.07 10.56 9.94
N ARG A 11 -5.28 11.64 10.06
CA ARG A 11 -4.01 11.62 10.79
C ARG A 11 -4.20 11.75 12.29
N ILE A 12 -3.50 10.93 13.07
CA ILE A 12 -3.44 11.05 14.53
C ILE A 12 -2.23 11.92 14.87
N VAL A 13 -2.46 13.03 15.56
CA VAL A 13 -1.41 13.91 16.06
C VAL A 13 -1.37 13.86 17.57
N GLU A 14 -0.18 14.00 18.13
CA GLU A 14 0.00 14.11 19.56
C GLU A 14 0.04 15.59 19.96
N ILE A 15 -0.70 15.94 21.01
CA ILE A 15 -0.71 17.30 21.57
C ILE A 15 0.07 17.27 22.89
N ARG A 16 1.22 17.97 22.89
CA ARG A 16 2.03 18.25 24.09
C ARG A 16 2.11 19.76 24.28
N ASP A 17 1.69 20.24 25.45
CA ASP A 17 1.72 21.66 25.85
C ASP A 17 1.18 22.63 24.78
N GLY A 18 0.06 22.25 24.14
CA GLY A 18 -0.62 23.05 23.12
C GLY A 18 0.05 23.06 21.74
N ARG A 19 1.15 22.34 21.54
CA ARG A 19 1.83 22.19 20.25
C ARG A 19 1.60 20.79 19.68
N GLU A 20 1.31 20.75 18.38
CA GLU A 20 1.05 19.50 17.64
C GLU A 20 2.38 18.91 17.16
N PHE A 21 2.63 17.64 17.48
CA PHE A 21 3.80 16.91 16.99
C PHE A 21 3.36 15.73 16.12
N PRO A 22 3.96 15.56 14.93
CA PRO A 22 3.73 14.37 14.11
C PRO A 22 4.30 13.15 14.84
N LEU A 23 3.48 12.10 15.00
CA LEU A 23 3.90 10.81 15.50
C LEU A 23 4.73 10.11 14.42
N ALA A 24 6.03 10.39 14.38
CA ALA A 24 6.96 9.60 13.57
C ALA A 24 7.18 8.25 14.26
N PRO A 25 7.12 7.11 13.54
CA PRO A 25 7.57 5.84 14.10
C PRO A 25 9.05 5.98 14.44
N SER A 26 9.40 5.83 15.72
CA SER A 26 10.78 5.82 16.20
C SER A 26 11.46 4.54 15.74
N ILE A 27 11.96 4.55 14.51
CA ILE A 27 12.86 3.50 14.00
C ILE A 27 14.24 3.79 14.57
N SER A 28 14.60 3.04 15.62
CA SER A 28 15.97 2.99 16.11
C SER A 28 16.83 2.30 15.05
N VAL A 29 17.55 3.08 14.23
CA VAL A 29 18.63 2.55 13.38
C VAL A 29 19.79 2.18 14.30
N ALA A 30 19.83 0.91 14.69
CA ALA A 30 21.02 0.30 15.25
C ALA A 30 22.03 0.11 14.11
N THR A 31 23.17 0.75 14.24
CA THR A 31 24.35 0.56 13.39
C THR A 31 24.96 -0.81 13.70
N ALA A 32 25.12 -1.66 12.68
CA ALA A 32 25.99 -2.82 12.79
C ALA A 32 26.67 -3.10 11.44
N SER A 33 27.98 -3.16 11.52
CA SER A 33 28.97 -3.39 10.47
C SER A 33 29.15 -4.88 10.18
N SER A 34 29.49 -5.16 8.91
CA SER A 34 30.37 -6.23 8.40
C SER A 34 29.89 -7.69 8.23
N ALA A 35 30.30 -8.20 7.04
CA ALA A 35 30.78 -9.56 6.70
C ALA A 35 29.82 -10.61 6.08
N SER A 36 29.95 -10.74 4.75
CA SER A 36 30.10 -11.93 3.89
C SER A 36 29.31 -13.25 4.06
N ALA A 37 28.43 -13.49 3.06
CA ALA A 37 28.23 -14.70 2.22
C ALA A 37 27.65 -16.01 2.83
N PRO A 38 27.18 -16.96 1.98
CA PRO A 38 25.97 -16.94 1.13
C PRO A 38 24.98 -18.08 1.52
N LEU A 39 23.92 -18.34 0.73
CA LEU A 39 23.29 -19.66 0.40
C LEU A 39 21.74 -19.64 0.29
N VAL A 40 21.27 -19.81 -0.96
CA VAL A 40 20.14 -20.64 -1.46
C VAL A 40 18.69 -20.48 -0.92
N ALA A 41 17.83 -20.12 -1.89
CA ALA A 41 16.41 -20.46 -2.09
C ALA A 41 15.34 -19.96 -1.09
N GLY A 42 14.48 -19.08 -1.60
CA GLY A 42 13.16 -18.81 -1.05
C GLY A 42 12.58 -17.52 -1.59
N SER A 43 11.77 -17.61 -2.65
CA SER A 43 10.81 -16.62 -3.16
C SER A 43 11.20 -15.15 -2.98
N ALA A 44 11.79 -14.55 -4.01
CA ALA A 44 11.96 -13.11 -4.09
C ALA A 44 10.59 -12.44 -4.28
N VAL A 45 9.86 -12.21 -3.18
CA VAL A 45 9.03 -11.01 -3.08
C VAL A 45 10.03 -9.88 -3.03
N ALA A 46 10.36 -9.33 -4.21
CA ALA A 46 11.09 -8.09 -4.33
C ALA A 46 10.35 -7.07 -3.47
N GLY A 47 10.91 -6.78 -2.29
CA GLY A 47 10.40 -5.78 -1.38
C GLY A 47 10.38 -4.46 -2.13
N ILE A 48 9.18 -4.03 -2.52
CA ILE A 48 8.98 -2.66 -2.98
C ILE A 48 9.40 -1.80 -1.78
N PRO A 49 10.37 -0.88 -1.93
CA PRO A 49 10.74 0.00 -0.84
C PRO A 49 9.48 0.72 -0.34
N PRO A 50 9.32 0.92 0.97
CA PRO A 50 8.06 1.39 1.57
C PRO A 50 7.58 2.76 1.03
N ASP A 51 8.44 3.49 0.31
CA ASP A 51 8.18 4.80 -0.28
C ASP A 51 7.95 4.80 -1.80
N ALA A 52 8.10 3.65 -2.49
CA ALA A 52 7.78 3.57 -3.91
C ALA A 52 6.27 3.30 -4.08
N GLU A 53 5.53 4.33 -4.47
CA GLU A 53 4.12 4.15 -4.85
C GLU A 53 4.03 3.05 -5.93
N PRO A 54 3.26 1.97 -5.70
CA PRO A 54 3.26 0.85 -6.62
C PRO A 54 2.54 1.25 -7.92
N GLU A 55 3.26 1.15 -9.04
CA GLU A 55 2.68 1.38 -10.36
C GLU A 55 1.53 0.39 -10.60
N VAL A 56 0.31 0.91 -10.82
CA VAL A 56 -0.92 0.10 -10.98
C VAL A 56 -0.77 -0.99 -12.03
N ARG A 57 -0.08 -0.67 -13.13
CA ARG A 57 0.20 -1.63 -14.21
C ARG A 57 1.04 -2.80 -13.73
N SER A 58 2.07 -2.53 -12.94
CA SER A 58 2.98 -3.53 -12.41
C SER A 58 2.27 -4.44 -11.39
N LEU A 59 1.43 -3.88 -10.52
CA LEU A 59 0.57 -4.65 -9.62
C LEU A 59 -0.37 -5.60 -10.38
N ARG A 60 -1.07 -5.08 -11.38
CA ARG A 60 -1.98 -5.88 -12.19
C ARG A 60 -1.26 -7.02 -12.91
N ARG A 61 -0.10 -6.75 -13.51
CA ARG A 61 0.70 -7.76 -14.21
C ARG A 61 1.18 -8.86 -13.26
N ARG A 62 1.64 -8.49 -12.06
CA ARG A 62 2.02 -9.46 -11.02
C ARG A 62 0.86 -10.34 -10.60
N ALA A 63 -0.36 -9.79 -10.58
CA ALA A 63 -1.58 -10.55 -10.29
C ALA A 63 -2.06 -11.42 -11.48
N GLY A 64 -1.43 -11.33 -12.66
CA GLY A 64 -1.84 -12.09 -13.84
C GLY A 64 -3.18 -11.67 -14.47
N LEU A 65 -3.66 -10.46 -14.16
CA LEU A 65 -5.00 -10.00 -14.56
C LEU A 65 -4.97 -9.06 -15.78
N THR A 66 -6.01 -9.13 -16.60
CA THR A 66 -6.32 -8.11 -17.61
C THR A 66 -6.80 -6.82 -16.93
N GLN A 67 -6.81 -5.69 -17.67
CA GLN A 67 -7.32 -4.42 -17.13
C GLN A 67 -8.79 -4.54 -16.69
N VAL A 68 -9.60 -5.33 -17.40
CA VAL A 68 -11.02 -5.51 -17.11
C VAL A 68 -11.19 -6.33 -15.83
N GLU A 69 -10.48 -7.45 -15.68
CA GLU A 69 -10.56 -8.29 -14.47
C GLU A 69 -10.06 -7.56 -13.24
N PHE A 70 -8.95 -6.81 -13.36
CA PHE A 70 -8.41 -6.01 -12.28
C PHE A 70 -9.38 -4.90 -11.86
N ALA A 71 -10.01 -4.22 -12.82
CA ALA A 71 -11.03 -3.23 -12.55
C ALA A 71 -12.26 -3.83 -11.85
N ALA A 72 -12.73 -4.99 -12.32
CA ALA A 72 -13.86 -5.71 -11.74
C ALA A 72 -13.60 -6.10 -10.28
N ARG A 73 -12.44 -6.68 -9.97
CA ARG A 73 -12.08 -7.06 -8.60
C ARG A 73 -11.98 -5.86 -7.65
N LEU A 74 -11.52 -4.72 -8.16
CA LEU A 74 -11.43 -3.49 -7.36
C LEU A 74 -12.75 -2.71 -7.27
N GLY A 75 -13.78 -3.12 -8.00
CA GLY A 75 -15.07 -2.41 -8.05
C GLY A 75 -14.96 -1.02 -8.68
N VAL A 76 -14.06 -0.81 -9.65
CA VAL A 76 -13.88 0.47 -10.34
C VAL A 76 -14.08 0.34 -11.86
N PRO A 77 -14.43 1.42 -12.58
CA PRO A 77 -14.49 1.38 -14.03
C PRO A 77 -13.13 1.04 -14.66
N VAL A 78 -13.13 0.28 -15.76
CA VAL A 78 -11.90 -0.03 -16.52
C VAL A 78 -11.17 1.24 -17.00
N GLU A 79 -11.91 2.31 -17.26
CA GLU A 79 -11.34 3.61 -17.63
C GLU A 79 -10.50 4.21 -16.49
N THR A 80 -10.89 4.00 -15.24
CA THR A 80 -10.12 4.42 -14.07
C THR A 80 -8.76 3.74 -14.03
N ILE A 81 -8.72 2.42 -14.25
CA ILE A 81 -7.47 1.66 -14.34
C ILE A 81 -6.62 2.16 -15.50
N ARG A 82 -7.20 2.38 -16.68
CA ARG A 82 -6.49 2.94 -17.84
C ARG A 82 -5.88 4.31 -17.54
N ASN A 83 -6.65 5.20 -16.91
CA ASN A 83 -6.18 6.54 -16.54
C ASN A 83 -5.04 6.50 -15.53
N TRP A 84 -5.06 5.56 -14.59
CA TRP A 84 -3.96 5.35 -13.64
C TRP A 84 -2.71 4.76 -14.30
N GLU A 85 -2.86 3.71 -15.11
CA GLU A 85 -1.73 3.09 -15.81
C GLU A 85 -1.08 3.99 -16.86
N GLN A 86 -1.82 4.97 -17.39
CA GLN A 86 -1.32 5.96 -18.34
C GLN A 86 -0.80 7.23 -17.66
N GLY A 87 -0.89 7.35 -16.33
CA GLY A 87 -0.47 8.54 -15.60
C GLY A 87 -1.37 9.77 -15.77
N LYS A 88 -2.50 9.67 -16.48
CA LYS A 88 -3.46 10.76 -16.68
C LYS A 88 -4.10 11.22 -15.37
N ARG A 89 -4.29 10.29 -14.45
CA ARG A 89 -4.72 10.55 -13.07
C ARG A 89 -3.97 9.63 -12.12
N MET A 90 -3.74 10.08 -10.89
CA MET A 90 -3.18 9.23 -9.83
C MET A 90 -4.26 8.70 -8.90
N PRO A 91 -4.13 7.47 -8.39
CA PRO A 91 -4.99 6.96 -7.33
C PRO A 91 -4.83 7.82 -6.07
N ARG A 92 -5.94 8.08 -5.38
CA ARG A 92 -5.95 8.91 -4.16
C ARG A 92 -6.81 8.27 -3.08
N GLY A 93 -6.57 8.69 -1.83
CA GLY A 93 -7.37 8.26 -0.68
C GLY A 93 -7.46 6.73 -0.57
N PRO A 94 -8.68 6.15 -0.45
CA PRO A 94 -8.87 4.72 -0.29
C PRO A 94 -8.25 3.87 -1.41
N ALA A 95 -8.29 4.32 -2.65
CA ALA A 95 -7.71 3.58 -3.77
C ALA A 95 -6.20 3.41 -3.63
N ARG A 96 -5.50 4.46 -3.16
CA ARG A 96 -4.05 4.39 -2.92
C ARG A 96 -3.72 3.42 -1.79
N ALA A 97 -4.49 3.46 -0.70
CA ALA A 97 -4.33 2.52 0.41
C ALA A 97 -4.56 1.08 -0.04
N LEU A 98 -5.62 0.81 -0.80
CA LEU A 98 -5.92 -0.52 -1.33
C LEU A 98 -4.79 -1.04 -2.24
N LEU A 99 -4.29 -0.21 -3.16
CA LEU A 99 -3.16 -0.58 -4.03
C LEU A 99 -1.87 -0.86 -3.24
N ALA A 100 -1.63 -0.12 -2.15
CA ALA A 100 -0.52 -0.40 -1.25
C ALA A 100 -0.69 -1.77 -0.57
N VAL A 101 -1.88 -2.12 -0.09
CA VAL A 101 -2.13 -3.45 0.50
C VAL A 101 -1.97 -4.55 -0.55
N ILE A 102 -2.49 -4.35 -1.78
CA ILE A 102 -2.32 -5.29 -2.90
C ILE A 102 -0.84 -5.51 -3.24
N ALA A 103 -0.01 -4.47 -3.11
CA ALA A 103 1.42 -4.60 -3.35
C ALA A 103 2.11 -5.62 -2.43
N HIS A 104 1.62 -5.73 -1.19
CA HIS A 104 2.17 -6.60 -0.14
C HIS A 104 1.48 -7.97 -0.09
N ALA A 105 0.16 -8.03 -0.25
CA ALA A 105 -0.63 -9.25 -0.08
C ALA A 105 -1.76 -9.37 -1.13
N PRO A 106 -1.43 -9.55 -2.42
CA PRO A 106 -2.42 -9.56 -3.50
C PRO A 106 -3.44 -10.70 -3.36
N GLU A 107 -2.99 -11.91 -3.05
CA GLU A 107 -3.85 -13.10 -2.90
C GLU A 107 -4.90 -12.90 -1.81
N THR A 108 -4.49 -12.39 -0.64
CA THR A 108 -5.39 -12.12 0.48
C THR A 108 -6.43 -11.05 0.14
N VAL A 109 -6.01 -9.97 -0.52
CA VAL A 109 -6.93 -8.91 -0.91
C VAL A 109 -7.94 -9.41 -1.92
N PHE A 110 -7.51 -10.11 -2.98
CA PHE A 110 -8.45 -10.61 -3.98
C PHE A 110 -9.38 -11.67 -3.43
N ALA A 111 -8.90 -12.58 -2.56
CA ALA A 111 -9.78 -13.52 -1.89
C ALA A 111 -10.85 -12.81 -1.03
N ALA A 112 -10.50 -11.72 -0.35
CA ALA A 112 -11.45 -10.91 0.42
C ALA A 112 -12.45 -10.15 -0.46
N LEU A 113 -12.03 -9.70 -1.64
CA LEU A 113 -12.88 -8.98 -2.60
C LEU A 113 -13.79 -9.92 -3.41
N ASP A 114 -13.32 -11.13 -3.72
CA ASP A 114 -14.10 -12.19 -4.39
C ASP A 114 -15.09 -12.85 -3.42
N GLY A 115 -14.88 -12.68 -2.11
CA GLY A 115 -15.79 -13.04 -1.03
C GLY A 115 -17.06 -12.19 -1.05
N ARG A 116 -18.00 -12.58 -1.92
CA ARG A 116 -19.37 -12.06 -2.02
C ARG A 116 -19.95 -11.76 -0.61
N PRO A 117 -20.25 -10.50 -0.23
CA PRO A 117 -21.22 -10.28 0.84
C PRO A 117 -22.53 -10.91 0.36
N GLY A 118 -23.22 -11.65 1.25
CA GLY A 118 -24.42 -12.42 0.94
C GLY A 118 -25.44 -11.67 0.08
N GLY A 119 -26.20 -12.45 -0.69
CA GLY A 119 -27.23 -11.97 -1.63
C GLY A 119 -28.43 -11.30 -0.99
#